data_AF-A0A954FWB8-F1
#
_entry.id   AF-A0A954FWB8-F1
#
_cell.length_a   1.000
_cell.length_b   1.000
_cell.length_c   1.000
_cell.angle_alpha   90.00
_cell.angle_beta   90.00
_cell.angle_gamma   90.00
#
_symmetry.space_group_name_H-M   'P 1'
#
loop_
_entity.id
_entity.type
_entity.pdbx_description
1 polymer ?
#
loop_
_entity_poly.entity_id
_entity_poly.type
_entity_poly.pdbx_seq_one_letter_code
_entity_poly.pdbx_strand_id
1 'polypeptide(L)'
;IPGGSAADMPDEAQICSCNNVTKGQICAAIQDENLTSVDQVKACTRAGGGCGGCLPLVTDLFKAEMKAAGITVNHHLCEHFEFSRTELFDIIKIKKLKTFDAVLDDCGSGSGCEICKPTVASILASLWNDHIIEHANLQDTNDRFLANVQRGGLYSVVPRVPGGEITPEKLIVLGEVAKEYGLYTKITGGQRVDLFGAEVHQLPEIWEKLIDAGFESGHAYGKALRTVKSCVGTTWCRYGVGDSVGFAIRLEERYRGIRAPHKLKGGVSGCVRECAEAQSKDFGLIATENGYNLYICGNGGAKPRHADLFASDLDEETCIQYLDRFLMFYIQTADKLTRTATWLEKLEGGIDYLRQVVIEDKLGICDELEAMMQSLVDTYHCEWKEVVNNPEKKRLFQQFVNTGEHQPSIELIPQRGQQRPVDWAPDFIPLDDLKPLEKTNHDENDELNAEPREWVRVGTVADFPADSGSTVKYGNSQIAVFNFTRRGEWYACQQMCPHKQALVLSRGLIGDQQGIPKVACPLHKKTFSLENGSCLGGEEQYSVNVFQVKVDEQENVYLKLPEEKVLDALLNQVECAGAH
;
A
#
# COMPACT_ATOMS: atom_id res chain seq x y z
N ILE A 1 0.23 4.49 28.27
CA ILE A 1 -0.06 3.14 28.81
C ILE A 1 0.67 2.14 27.91
N PRO A 2 1.81 1.57 28.34
CA PRO A 2 2.48 0.50 27.62
C PRO A 2 1.72 -0.81 27.86
N GLY A 3 1.31 -1.51 26.80
CA GLY A 3 0.82 -2.89 26.88
C GLY A 3 -0.67 -3.12 27.20
N GLY A 4 -1.52 -2.10 27.21
CA GLY A 4 -2.98 -2.27 27.38
C GLY A 4 -3.72 -2.41 26.04
N SER A 5 -4.73 -3.28 25.99
CA SER A 5 -5.71 -3.37 24.90
C SER A 5 -6.45 -2.03 24.76
N ALA A 6 -7.04 -1.75 23.59
CA ALA A 6 -7.94 -0.59 23.44
C ALA A 6 -9.07 -0.60 24.48
N ALA A 7 -9.48 -1.80 24.92
CA ALA A 7 -10.46 -2.01 25.98
C ALA A 7 -10.04 -1.44 27.34
N ASP A 8 -8.74 -1.40 27.65
CA ASP A 8 -8.20 -0.98 28.95
C ASP A 8 -8.05 0.55 29.07
N MET A 9 -8.42 1.29 28.02
CA MET A 9 -8.40 2.75 28.05
C MET A 9 -9.60 3.29 28.85
N PRO A 10 -9.49 4.47 29.50
CA PRO A 10 -10.63 5.13 30.13
C PRO A 10 -11.66 5.57 29.08
N ASP A 11 -12.93 5.71 29.46
CA ASP A 11 -14.02 6.01 28.52
C ASP A 11 -13.91 7.41 27.90
N GLU A 12 -13.24 8.33 28.58
CA GLU A 12 -12.91 9.67 28.07
C GLU A 12 -11.74 9.66 27.08
N ALA A 13 -11.05 8.52 26.90
CA ALA A 13 -9.95 8.43 25.95
C ALA A 13 -10.44 8.74 24.54
N GLN A 14 -9.83 9.74 23.91
CA GLN A 14 -10.14 10.10 22.53
C GLN A 14 -9.63 9.00 21.58
N ILE A 15 -10.55 8.41 20.82
CA ILE A 15 -10.24 7.35 19.85
C ILE A 15 -10.14 7.94 18.44
N CYS A 16 -11.09 8.79 18.05
CA CYS A 16 -11.08 9.47 16.75
C CYS A 16 -10.86 10.97 16.94
N SER A 17 -9.68 11.48 16.59
CA SER A 17 -9.40 12.92 16.65
C SER A 17 -10.14 13.73 15.58
N CYS A 18 -10.35 13.16 14.38
CA CYS A 18 -11.01 13.87 13.28
C CYS A 18 -12.49 14.17 13.56
N ASN A 19 -13.19 13.24 14.20
CA ASN A 19 -14.62 13.37 14.52
C ASN A 19 -14.88 13.58 16.01
N ASN A 20 -13.81 13.79 16.80
CA ASN A 20 -13.83 13.96 18.25
C ASN A 20 -14.65 12.89 19.00
N VAL A 21 -14.40 11.62 18.69
CA VAL A 21 -15.13 10.47 19.27
C VAL A 21 -14.28 9.79 20.34
N THR A 22 -14.84 9.56 21.53
CA THR A 22 -14.20 8.86 22.65
C THR A 22 -14.49 7.37 22.66
N LYS A 23 -13.75 6.61 23.49
CA LYS A 23 -14.01 5.19 23.72
C LYS A 23 -15.44 4.96 24.22
N GLY A 24 -15.87 5.72 25.23
CA GLY A 24 -17.20 5.59 25.83
C GLY A 24 -18.32 5.78 24.81
N GLN A 25 -18.17 6.73 23.89
CA GLN A 25 -19.15 6.93 22.80
C GLN A 25 -19.23 5.74 21.84
N ILE A 26 -18.10 5.10 21.54
CA ILE A 26 -18.07 3.90 20.69
C ILE A 26 -18.71 2.71 21.41
N CYS A 27 -18.31 2.44 22.66
CA CYS A 27 -18.87 1.34 23.45
C CYS A 27 -20.38 1.53 23.67
N ALA A 28 -20.83 2.73 24.01
CA ALA A 28 -22.25 3.05 24.15
C ALA A 28 -23.01 2.84 22.85
N ALA A 29 -22.51 3.32 21.70
CA ALA A 29 -23.13 3.09 20.41
C ALA A 29 -23.28 1.59 20.08
N ILE A 30 -22.23 0.79 20.34
CA ILE A 30 -22.27 -0.66 20.12
C ILE A 30 -23.37 -1.32 20.95
N GLN A 31 -23.45 -0.98 22.24
CA GLN A 31 -24.39 -1.59 23.18
C GLN A 31 -25.83 -1.09 22.96
N ASP A 32 -26.02 0.22 22.89
CA ASP A 32 -27.34 0.85 22.83
C ASP A 32 -28.05 0.59 21.50
N GLU A 33 -27.30 0.59 20.39
CA GLU A 33 -27.85 0.36 19.04
C GLU A 33 -27.70 -1.10 18.57
N ASN A 34 -27.18 -2.00 19.40
CA ASN A 34 -26.92 -3.40 19.07
C ASN A 34 -26.12 -3.56 17.76
N LEU A 35 -25.06 -2.78 17.61
CA LEU A 35 -24.24 -2.81 16.40
C LEU A 35 -23.44 -4.12 16.36
N THR A 36 -23.50 -4.81 15.22
CA THR A 36 -22.92 -6.15 14.99
C THR A 36 -21.78 -6.14 13.96
N SER A 37 -21.37 -4.96 13.50
CA SER A 37 -20.22 -4.81 12.59
C SER A 37 -19.49 -3.48 12.79
N VAL A 38 -18.20 -3.44 12.42
CA VAL A 38 -17.40 -2.22 12.46
C VAL A 38 -17.94 -1.15 11.50
N ASP A 39 -18.55 -1.53 10.37
CA ASP A 39 -19.15 -0.57 9.45
C ASP A 39 -20.39 0.10 10.03
N GLN A 40 -21.20 -0.62 10.81
CA GLN A 40 -22.28 -0.02 11.58
C GLN A 40 -21.74 0.94 12.65
N VAL A 41 -20.65 0.60 13.34
CA VAL A 41 -19.99 1.52 14.28
C VAL A 41 -19.50 2.79 13.58
N LYS A 42 -18.91 2.66 12.38
CA LYS A 42 -18.48 3.80 11.57
C LYS A 42 -19.66 4.67 11.14
N ALA A 43 -20.75 4.06 10.68
CA ALA A 43 -21.94 4.78 10.23
C ALA A 43 -22.60 5.56 11.38
N CYS A 44 -22.73 4.94 12.55
CA CYS A 44 -23.32 5.55 13.74
C CYS A 44 -22.41 6.64 14.35
N THR A 45 -21.15 6.33 14.63
CA THR A 45 -20.27 7.21 15.41
C THR A 45 -19.45 8.18 14.56
N ARG A 46 -19.35 7.93 13.25
CA ARG A 46 -18.38 8.55 12.32
C ARG A 46 -16.91 8.24 12.66
N ALA A 47 -16.60 7.48 13.72
CA ALA A 47 -15.23 7.08 14.03
C ALA A 47 -14.71 6.14 12.94
N GLY A 48 -13.64 6.54 12.25
CA GLY A 48 -13.06 5.77 11.15
C GLY A 48 -13.65 6.05 9.76
N GLY A 49 -14.65 6.95 9.64
CA GLY A 49 -15.20 7.39 8.36
C GLY A 49 -14.39 8.50 7.64
N GLY A 50 -13.44 9.13 8.34
CA GLY A 50 -12.58 10.19 7.79
C GLY A 50 -11.22 9.67 7.31
N CYS A 51 -10.15 10.01 8.04
CA CYS A 51 -8.78 9.62 7.68
C CYS A 51 -8.44 8.13 7.92
N GLY A 52 -9.35 7.37 8.54
CA GLY A 52 -9.17 5.94 8.85
C GLY A 52 -8.13 5.61 9.94
N GLY A 53 -7.39 6.60 10.46
CA GLY A 53 -6.28 6.36 11.40
C GLY A 53 -6.68 5.67 12.72
N CYS A 54 -7.94 5.83 13.15
CA CYS A 54 -8.46 5.20 14.36
C CYS A 54 -9.12 3.83 14.15
N LEU A 55 -9.29 3.37 12.90
CA LEU A 55 -9.98 2.11 12.58
C LEU A 55 -9.46 0.89 13.34
N PRO A 56 -8.14 0.70 13.56
CA PRO A 56 -7.64 -0.41 14.35
C PRO A 56 -8.17 -0.40 15.78
N LEU A 57 -8.20 0.77 16.43
CA LEU A 57 -8.72 0.91 17.80
C LEU A 57 -10.24 0.71 17.85
N VAL A 58 -10.98 1.25 16.88
CA VAL A 58 -12.44 1.02 16.76
C VAL A 58 -12.73 -0.47 16.62
N THR A 59 -11.95 -1.17 15.80
CA THR A 59 -12.10 -2.62 15.58
C THR A 59 -11.76 -3.42 16.84
N ASP A 60 -10.68 -3.07 17.54
CA ASP A 60 -10.28 -3.73 18.79
C ASP A 60 -11.34 -3.52 19.89
N LEU A 61 -11.91 -2.32 20.01
CA LEU A 61 -13.03 -2.02 20.93
C LEU A 61 -14.27 -2.82 20.57
N PHE A 62 -14.68 -2.82 19.30
CA PHE A 62 -15.81 -3.61 18.81
C PHE A 62 -15.65 -5.09 19.16
N LYS A 63 -14.47 -5.66 18.90
CA LYS A 63 -14.17 -7.06 19.24
C LYS A 63 -14.24 -7.32 20.75
N ALA A 64 -13.77 -6.39 21.57
CA ALA A 64 -13.83 -6.50 23.02
C ALA A 64 -15.28 -6.49 23.53
N GLU A 65 -16.12 -5.58 23.03
CA GLU A 65 -17.54 -5.49 23.39
C GLU A 65 -18.32 -6.73 22.95
N MET A 66 -18.12 -7.21 21.72
CA MET A 66 -18.74 -8.46 21.26
C MET A 66 -18.34 -9.65 22.13
N LYS A 67 -17.05 -9.77 22.49
CA LYS A 67 -16.56 -10.81 23.40
C LYS A 67 -17.20 -10.68 24.79
N ALA A 68 -17.34 -9.47 25.32
CA ALA A 68 -17.98 -9.22 26.61
C ALA A 68 -19.48 -9.57 26.59
N ALA A 69 -20.15 -9.37 25.45
CA ALA A 69 -21.53 -9.78 25.20
C ALA A 69 -21.70 -11.29 24.93
N GLY A 70 -20.61 -12.08 24.91
CA GLY A 70 -20.63 -13.51 24.58
C GLY A 70 -20.91 -13.80 23.10
N ILE A 71 -20.83 -12.78 22.24
CA ILE A 71 -21.01 -12.90 20.79
C ILE A 71 -19.68 -13.31 20.17
N THR A 72 -19.69 -14.44 19.44
CA THR A 72 -18.51 -14.88 18.69
C THR A 72 -18.30 -13.94 17.51
N VAL A 73 -17.15 -13.25 17.48
CA VAL A 73 -16.78 -12.41 16.34
C VAL A 73 -16.17 -13.30 15.26
N ASN A 74 -16.77 -13.31 14.07
CA ASN A 74 -16.20 -14.01 12.93
C ASN A 74 -14.81 -13.45 12.58
N HIS A 75 -13.85 -14.35 12.35
CA HIS A 75 -12.49 -14.02 11.94
C HIS A 75 -12.32 -13.96 10.42
N HIS A 76 -13.44 -13.87 9.70
CA HIS A 76 -13.49 -13.77 8.25
C HIS A 76 -12.66 -12.57 7.77
N LEU A 77 -11.96 -12.74 6.65
CA LEU A 77 -11.14 -11.68 6.08
C LEU A 77 -12.00 -10.51 5.57
N CYS A 78 -13.09 -10.85 4.87
CA CYS A 78 -14.11 -9.96 4.32
C CYS A 78 -15.32 -10.80 3.87
N GLU A 79 -16.34 -10.18 3.26
CA GLU A 79 -17.51 -10.92 2.75
C GLU A 79 -17.16 -12.00 1.70
N HIS A 80 -16.03 -11.86 0.98
CA HIS A 80 -15.60 -12.82 -0.03
C HIS A 80 -14.93 -14.08 0.52
N PHE A 81 -14.45 -14.06 1.78
CA PHE A 81 -13.69 -15.15 2.39
C PHE A 81 -14.06 -15.33 3.86
N GLU A 82 -14.60 -16.50 4.18
CA GLU A 82 -14.96 -16.90 5.55
C GLU A 82 -13.75 -17.36 6.40
N PHE A 83 -12.54 -17.20 5.85
CA PHE A 83 -11.29 -17.57 6.49
C PHE A 83 -10.53 -16.33 6.94
N SER A 84 -9.78 -16.46 8.03
CA SER A 84 -8.76 -15.50 8.43
C SER A 84 -7.59 -15.48 7.45
N ARG A 85 -6.73 -14.45 7.53
CA ARG A 85 -5.50 -14.41 6.72
C ARG A 85 -4.62 -15.64 6.95
N THR A 86 -4.47 -16.08 8.20
CA THR A 86 -3.62 -17.22 8.56
C THR A 86 -4.14 -18.52 7.95
N GLU A 87 -5.45 -18.77 8.05
CA GLU A 87 -6.08 -19.92 7.41
C GLU A 87 -5.94 -19.87 5.87
N LEU A 88 -6.11 -18.70 5.26
CA LEU A 88 -5.87 -18.54 3.82
C LEU A 88 -4.41 -18.81 3.44
N PHE A 89 -3.45 -18.40 4.25
CA PHE A 89 -2.04 -18.71 4.02
C PHE A 89 -1.81 -20.22 3.94
N ASP A 90 -2.34 -20.96 4.92
CA ASP A 90 -2.21 -22.42 4.97
C ASP A 90 -2.95 -23.10 3.81
N ILE A 91 -4.16 -22.66 3.46
CA ILE A 91 -4.93 -23.18 2.32
C ILE A 91 -4.13 -23.00 1.01
N ILE A 92 -3.65 -21.78 0.75
CA ILE A 92 -2.90 -21.45 -0.48
C ILE A 92 -1.61 -22.28 -0.55
N LYS A 93 -0.88 -22.39 0.56
CA LYS A 93 0.35 -23.16 0.65
C LYS A 93 0.12 -24.66 0.41
N ILE A 94 -0.83 -25.26 1.12
CA ILE A 94 -1.10 -26.71 1.08
C ILE A 94 -1.65 -27.12 -0.29
N LYS A 95 -2.61 -26.37 -0.83
CA LYS A 95 -3.20 -26.64 -2.14
C LYS A 95 -2.34 -26.14 -3.31
N LYS A 96 -1.26 -25.41 -3.03
CA LYS A 96 -0.33 -24.83 -4.02
C LYS A 96 -1.04 -23.92 -5.02
N LEU A 97 -1.98 -23.11 -4.55
CA LEU A 97 -2.74 -22.17 -5.38
C LEU A 97 -1.85 -20.99 -5.77
N LYS A 98 -1.86 -20.60 -7.04
CA LYS A 98 -0.93 -19.58 -7.59
C LYS A 98 -1.59 -18.30 -8.09
N THR A 99 -2.91 -18.29 -8.27
CA THR A 99 -3.64 -17.14 -8.80
C THR A 99 -4.78 -16.77 -7.87
N PHE A 100 -5.16 -15.50 -7.86
CA PHE A 100 -6.31 -15.06 -7.06
C PHE A 100 -7.60 -15.77 -7.47
N ASP A 101 -7.82 -15.99 -8.76
CA ASP A 101 -9.00 -16.73 -9.23
C ASP A 101 -9.01 -18.15 -8.69
N ALA A 102 -7.88 -18.86 -8.69
CA ALA A 102 -7.81 -20.20 -8.12
C ALA A 102 -8.09 -20.21 -6.60
N VAL A 103 -7.67 -19.16 -5.88
CA VAL A 103 -7.98 -19.00 -4.44
C VAL A 103 -9.46 -18.71 -4.22
N LEU A 104 -10.01 -17.79 -5.01
CA LEU A 104 -11.40 -17.35 -4.89
C LEU A 104 -12.38 -18.45 -5.29
N ASP A 105 -12.07 -19.23 -6.32
CA ASP A 105 -12.89 -20.36 -6.78
C ASP A 105 -12.82 -21.56 -5.82
N ASP A 106 -11.71 -21.72 -5.09
CA ASP A 106 -11.50 -22.83 -4.15
C ASP A 106 -12.14 -22.57 -2.78
N CYS A 107 -11.99 -21.37 -2.22
CA CYS A 107 -12.38 -21.09 -0.84
C CYS A 107 -12.99 -19.69 -0.61
N GLY A 108 -13.45 -19.01 -1.64
CA GLY A 108 -14.14 -17.73 -1.54
C GLY A 108 -15.37 -17.59 -2.45
N SER A 109 -15.80 -16.36 -2.67
CA SER A 109 -16.96 -16.04 -3.52
C SER A 109 -16.89 -14.63 -4.12
N GLY A 110 -17.70 -14.36 -5.14
CA GLY A 110 -17.77 -13.06 -5.80
C GLY A 110 -16.56 -12.75 -6.67
N SER A 111 -16.11 -11.50 -6.63
CA SER A 111 -15.02 -10.93 -7.45
C SER A 111 -13.89 -10.31 -6.60
N GLY A 112 -13.99 -10.41 -5.28
CA GLY A 112 -13.03 -9.85 -4.33
C GLY A 112 -13.19 -8.34 -4.13
N CYS A 113 -12.35 -7.78 -3.25
CA CYS A 113 -12.35 -6.37 -2.89
C CYS A 113 -10.96 -5.84 -2.53
N GLU A 114 -10.89 -4.56 -2.18
CA GLU A 114 -9.69 -3.85 -1.70
C GLU A 114 -9.11 -4.40 -0.39
N ILE A 115 -9.77 -5.36 0.27
CA ILE A 115 -9.25 -6.07 1.44
C ILE A 115 -8.60 -7.39 1.03
N CYS A 116 -9.33 -8.26 0.34
CA CYS A 116 -8.85 -9.62 0.07
C CYS A 116 -7.85 -9.68 -1.08
N LYS A 117 -7.99 -8.86 -2.12
CA LYS A 117 -7.05 -8.83 -3.25
C LYS A 117 -5.61 -8.57 -2.82
N PRO A 118 -5.28 -7.46 -2.13
CA PRO A 118 -3.91 -7.22 -1.67
C PRO A 118 -3.46 -8.22 -0.59
N THR A 119 -4.39 -8.75 0.21
CA THR A 119 -4.06 -9.79 1.20
C THR A 119 -3.59 -11.07 0.52
N VAL A 120 -4.35 -11.58 -0.45
CA VAL A 120 -3.98 -12.79 -1.20
C VAL A 120 -2.74 -12.53 -2.05
N ALA A 121 -2.61 -11.37 -2.68
CA ALA A 121 -1.40 -10.99 -3.41
C ALA A 121 -0.14 -11.02 -2.53
N SER A 122 -0.25 -10.53 -1.30
CA SER A 122 0.84 -10.62 -0.32
C SER A 122 1.17 -12.07 0.03
N ILE A 123 0.18 -12.95 0.20
CA ILE A 123 0.40 -14.36 0.51
C ILE A 123 1.11 -15.06 -0.67
N LEU A 124 0.61 -14.86 -1.89
CA LEU A 124 1.19 -15.42 -3.11
C LEU A 124 2.64 -14.97 -3.28
N ALA A 125 2.93 -13.68 -3.09
CA ALA A 125 4.30 -13.16 -3.14
C ALA A 125 5.22 -13.78 -2.08
N SER A 126 4.71 -13.99 -0.86
CA SER A 126 5.48 -14.62 0.23
C SER A 126 5.70 -16.13 0.07
N LEU A 127 4.93 -16.80 -0.78
CA LEU A 127 5.04 -18.24 -1.03
C LEU A 127 5.80 -18.57 -2.32
N TRP A 128 5.51 -17.83 -3.40
CA TRP A 128 5.94 -18.16 -4.76
C TRP A 128 6.93 -17.17 -5.35
N ASN A 129 6.98 -15.93 -4.84
CA ASN A 129 7.88 -14.87 -5.29
C ASN A 129 7.83 -14.59 -6.81
N ASP A 130 6.66 -14.77 -7.42
CA ASP A 130 6.41 -14.32 -8.79
C ASP A 130 6.56 -12.79 -8.88
N HIS A 131 6.96 -12.29 -10.04
CA HIS A 131 7.14 -10.86 -10.24
C HIS A 131 5.84 -10.09 -9.93
N ILE A 132 5.90 -9.06 -9.10
CA ILE A 132 4.73 -8.37 -8.53
C ILE A 132 3.72 -7.86 -9.59
N ILE A 133 4.23 -7.43 -10.75
CA ILE A 133 3.39 -6.97 -11.88
C ILE A 133 2.53 -8.08 -12.49
N GLU A 134 2.93 -9.36 -12.40
CA GLU A 134 2.09 -10.49 -12.87
C GLU A 134 0.78 -10.58 -12.07
N HIS A 135 0.73 -9.94 -10.91
CA HIS A 135 -0.44 -9.83 -10.04
C HIS A 135 -0.93 -8.38 -9.92
N ALA A 136 -0.61 -7.49 -10.87
CA ALA A 136 -0.87 -6.05 -10.79
C ALA A 136 -2.33 -5.67 -10.50
N ASN A 137 -3.30 -6.47 -10.97
CA ASN A 137 -4.73 -6.31 -10.72
C ASN A 137 -5.16 -6.58 -9.26
N LEU A 138 -4.28 -7.19 -8.46
CA LEU A 138 -4.49 -7.45 -7.04
C LEU A 138 -3.76 -6.45 -6.14
N GLN A 139 -2.77 -5.76 -6.69
CA GLN A 139 -1.86 -4.91 -5.93
C GLN A 139 -2.46 -3.54 -5.64
N ASP A 140 -2.15 -3.03 -4.44
CA ASP A 140 -2.26 -1.60 -4.19
C ASP A 140 -1.42 -0.80 -5.18
N THR A 141 -1.80 0.45 -5.44
CA THR A 141 -1.16 1.35 -6.41
C THR A 141 0.35 1.43 -6.27
N ASN A 142 0.86 1.35 -5.04
CA ASN A 142 2.29 1.38 -4.77
C ASN A 142 3.04 0.18 -5.35
N ASP A 143 2.52 -1.03 -5.15
CA ASP A 143 3.10 -2.26 -5.71
C ASP A 143 2.75 -2.40 -7.20
N ARG A 144 1.57 -1.94 -7.65
CA ARG A 144 1.18 -1.92 -9.07
C ARG A 144 2.13 -1.10 -9.95
N PHE A 145 2.58 0.06 -9.46
CA PHE A 145 3.50 0.96 -10.19
C PHE A 145 4.93 0.94 -9.65
N LEU A 146 5.26 -0.01 -8.77
CA LEU A 146 6.59 -0.15 -8.19
C LEU A 146 7.19 1.17 -7.67
N ALA A 147 6.34 2.06 -7.14
CA ALA A 147 6.71 3.41 -6.72
C ALA A 147 5.67 3.97 -5.73
N ASN A 148 6.10 4.80 -4.77
CA ASN A 148 5.15 5.37 -3.82
C ASN A 148 4.32 6.45 -4.51
N VAL A 149 3.01 6.28 -4.53
CA VAL A 149 2.12 7.35 -4.97
C VAL A 149 2.18 8.53 -4.00
N GLN A 150 2.31 9.72 -4.57
CA GLN A 150 2.37 11.00 -3.90
C GLN A 150 1.17 11.85 -4.34
N ARG A 151 1.15 13.07 -3.82
CA ARG A 151 0.09 14.02 -4.14
C ARG A 151 -0.02 14.29 -5.64
N GLY A 152 -1.26 14.44 -6.12
CA GLY A 152 -1.55 14.66 -7.53
C GLY A 152 -1.34 13.42 -8.41
N GLY A 153 -1.08 12.24 -7.84
CA GLY A 153 -0.79 11.05 -8.63
C GLY A 153 0.63 11.02 -9.21
N LEU A 154 1.52 11.86 -8.68
CA LEU A 154 2.98 11.79 -8.86
C LEU A 154 3.57 10.63 -8.06
N TYR A 155 4.85 10.33 -8.25
CA TYR A 155 5.53 9.19 -7.63
C TYR A 155 6.87 9.59 -7.03
N SER A 156 7.33 8.77 -6.07
CA SER A 156 8.69 8.84 -5.56
C SER A 156 9.54 7.64 -5.99
N VAL A 157 10.81 7.92 -6.32
CA VAL A 157 11.83 6.97 -6.76
C VAL A 157 12.90 6.91 -5.67
N VAL A 158 13.10 5.71 -5.13
CA VAL A 158 14.06 5.48 -4.03
C VAL A 158 14.95 4.30 -4.40
N PRO A 159 16.13 4.57 -4.97
CA PRO A 159 17.12 3.54 -5.25
C PRO A 159 17.63 2.88 -3.97
N ARG A 160 18.01 1.60 -4.07
CA ARG A 160 18.64 0.88 -2.96
C ARG A 160 20.03 1.44 -2.68
N VAL A 161 20.34 1.65 -1.41
CA VAL A 161 21.67 2.02 -0.91
C VAL A 161 21.95 1.13 0.32
N PRO A 162 22.46 -0.10 0.11
CA PRO A 162 22.65 -1.07 1.18
C PRO A 162 23.55 -0.54 2.29
N GLY A 163 23.11 -0.68 3.54
CA GLY A 163 23.86 -0.19 4.71
C GLY A 163 24.07 1.34 4.75
N GLY A 164 23.50 2.11 3.81
CA GLY A 164 23.77 3.53 3.64
C GLY A 164 25.09 3.86 2.94
N GLU A 165 25.76 2.87 2.34
CA GLU A 165 27.04 3.06 1.65
C GLU A 165 26.83 3.37 0.16
N ILE A 166 27.35 4.53 -0.29
CA ILE A 166 27.19 5.03 -1.67
C ILE A 166 28.51 5.62 -2.17
N THR A 167 28.87 5.32 -3.43
CA THR A 167 30.06 5.91 -4.05
C THR A 167 29.80 7.34 -4.53
N PRO A 168 30.83 8.20 -4.65
CA PRO A 168 30.68 9.53 -5.22
C PRO A 168 30.03 9.54 -6.62
N GLU A 169 30.37 8.58 -7.47
CA GLU A 169 29.83 8.46 -8.84
C GLU A 169 28.34 8.18 -8.82
N LYS A 170 27.89 7.22 -7.99
CA LYS A 170 26.47 6.92 -7.80
C LYS A 170 25.71 8.13 -7.23
N LEU A 171 26.33 8.88 -6.32
CA LEU A 171 25.73 10.10 -5.76
C LEU A 171 25.57 11.20 -6.83
N ILE A 172 26.53 11.34 -7.74
CA ILE A 172 26.44 12.25 -8.89
C ILE A 172 25.27 11.87 -9.80
N VAL A 173 25.14 10.57 -10.15
CA VAL A 173 24.04 10.08 -10.99
C VAL A 173 22.66 10.42 -10.39
N LEU A 174 22.48 10.26 -9.08
CA LEU A 174 21.23 10.65 -8.42
C LEU A 174 20.92 12.14 -8.61
N GLY A 175 21.94 12.99 -8.54
CA GLY A 175 21.81 14.43 -8.77
C GLY A 175 21.50 14.78 -10.23
N GLU A 176 22.11 14.08 -11.18
CA GLU A 176 21.86 14.26 -12.61
C GLU A 176 20.43 13.86 -12.99
N VAL A 177 19.98 12.69 -12.56
CA VAL A 177 18.61 12.22 -12.75
C VAL A 177 17.60 13.17 -12.11
N ALA A 178 17.86 13.60 -10.87
CA ALA A 178 16.97 14.56 -10.19
C ALA A 178 16.86 15.89 -10.95
N LYS A 179 17.97 16.39 -11.50
CA LYS A 179 17.99 17.63 -12.28
C LYS A 179 17.28 17.48 -13.63
N GLU A 180 17.48 16.37 -14.32
CA GLU A 180 16.89 16.09 -15.63
C GLU A 180 15.35 16.05 -15.57
N TYR A 181 14.80 15.37 -14.55
CA TYR A 181 13.36 15.19 -14.39
C TYR A 181 12.72 16.18 -13.40
N GLY A 182 13.47 17.18 -12.92
CA GLY A 182 12.95 18.20 -11.99
C GLY A 182 12.49 17.66 -10.63
N LEU A 183 13.10 16.57 -10.15
CA LEU A 183 12.66 15.83 -8.96
C LEU A 183 13.13 16.52 -7.66
N TYR A 184 12.24 16.61 -6.68
CA TYR A 184 12.58 17.03 -5.32
C TYR A 184 13.41 15.95 -4.63
N THR A 185 14.52 16.33 -3.99
CA THR A 185 15.48 15.43 -3.35
C THR A 185 15.46 15.57 -1.83
N LYS A 186 15.49 14.43 -1.12
CA LYS A 186 15.52 14.38 0.34
C LYS A 186 16.34 13.21 0.87
N ILE A 187 17.23 13.48 1.83
CA ILE A 187 17.89 12.41 2.61
C ILE A 187 16.88 11.85 3.62
N THR A 188 16.80 10.52 3.67
CA THR A 188 15.86 9.80 4.53
C THR A 188 16.54 9.27 5.79
N GLY A 189 15.76 9.01 6.85
CA GLY A 189 16.26 8.35 8.06
C GLY A 189 16.73 6.90 7.85
N GLY A 190 16.51 6.33 6.67
CA GLY A 190 16.99 5.01 6.26
C GLY A 190 18.33 5.03 5.51
N GLN A 191 19.06 6.16 5.56
CA GLN A 191 20.34 6.38 4.87
C GLN A 191 20.25 6.27 3.35
N ARG A 192 19.19 6.84 2.76
CA ARG A 192 18.96 6.86 1.31
C ARG A 192 18.54 8.25 0.83
N VAL A 193 18.63 8.46 -0.49
CA VAL A 193 18.07 9.62 -1.17
C VAL A 193 16.71 9.24 -1.77
N ASP A 194 15.69 10.05 -1.50
CA ASP A 194 14.35 9.94 -2.06
C ASP A 194 14.14 11.06 -3.08
N LEU A 195 13.68 10.69 -4.29
CA LEU A 195 13.42 11.58 -5.42
C LEU A 195 11.91 11.65 -5.65
N PHE A 196 11.28 12.82 -5.51
CA PHE A 196 9.84 12.98 -5.60
C PHE A 196 9.42 13.81 -6.81
N GLY A 197 8.23 13.52 -7.33
CA GLY A 197 7.59 14.33 -8.36
C GLY A 197 7.60 13.70 -9.75
N ALA A 198 8.04 12.44 -9.87
CA ALA A 198 8.01 11.72 -11.13
C ALA A 198 6.57 11.45 -11.57
N GLU A 199 6.29 11.60 -12.86
CA GLU A 199 5.05 11.15 -13.47
C GLU A 199 5.12 9.66 -13.78
N VAL A 200 3.96 8.99 -13.89
CA VAL A 200 3.90 7.53 -14.07
C VAL A 200 4.69 7.06 -15.30
N HIS A 201 4.59 7.80 -16.41
CA HIS A 201 5.24 7.49 -17.68
C HIS A 201 6.76 7.68 -17.65
N GLN A 202 7.27 8.52 -16.73
CA GLN A 202 8.70 8.78 -16.57
C GLN A 202 9.40 7.68 -15.77
N LEU A 203 8.65 6.89 -14.99
CA LEU A 203 9.26 5.92 -14.08
C LEU A 203 10.18 4.91 -14.79
N PRO A 204 9.79 4.26 -15.92
CA PRO A 204 10.70 3.34 -16.60
C PRO A 204 11.99 4.00 -17.09
N GLU A 205 11.92 5.24 -17.60
CA GLU A 205 13.08 5.97 -18.11
C GLU A 205 14.06 6.38 -17.00
N ILE A 206 13.51 6.87 -15.88
CA ILE A 206 14.28 7.20 -14.68
C ILE A 206 15.00 5.95 -14.17
N TRP A 207 14.29 4.82 -14.08
CA TRP A 207 14.87 3.57 -13.60
C TRP A 207 15.89 2.97 -14.55
N GLU A 208 15.73 3.12 -15.87
CA GLU A 208 16.72 2.70 -16.86
C GLU A 208 18.08 3.35 -16.59
N LYS A 209 18.11 4.69 -16.43
CA LYS A 209 19.34 5.43 -16.07
C LYS A 209 19.94 5.00 -14.73
N LEU A 210 19.10 4.77 -13.73
CA LEU A 210 19.55 4.33 -12.40
C LEU A 210 20.14 2.92 -12.43
N ILE A 211 19.51 2.00 -13.17
CA ILE A 211 19.97 0.62 -13.34
C ILE A 211 21.29 0.57 -14.11
N ASP A 212 21.44 1.40 -15.15
CA ASP A 212 22.70 1.51 -15.90
C ASP A 212 23.86 1.99 -15.01
N ALA A 213 23.57 2.82 -14.00
CA ALA A 213 24.53 3.22 -12.97
C ALA A 213 24.71 2.19 -11.84
N GLY A 214 24.06 1.03 -11.93
CA GLY A 214 24.16 -0.07 -10.98
C GLY A 214 23.32 0.10 -9.72
N PHE A 215 22.21 0.84 -9.77
CA PHE A 215 21.21 0.83 -8.72
C PHE A 215 20.18 -0.29 -8.90
N GLU A 216 19.51 -0.64 -7.80
CA GLU A 216 18.38 -1.56 -7.77
C GLU A 216 17.18 -0.94 -7.07
N SER A 217 16.01 -1.57 -7.18
CA SER A 217 14.81 -1.15 -6.47
C SER A 217 15.05 -1.14 -4.95
N GLY A 218 14.82 0.02 -4.33
CA GLY A 218 14.84 0.15 -2.88
C GLY A 218 13.57 -0.37 -2.19
N HIS A 219 12.57 -0.83 -2.96
CA HIS A 219 11.26 -1.33 -2.48
C HIS A 219 10.59 -0.38 -1.47
N ALA A 220 10.83 0.92 -1.61
CA ALA A 220 10.27 1.93 -0.73
C ALA A 220 8.74 2.07 -0.86
N TYR A 221 8.13 1.39 -1.82
CA TYR A 221 6.69 1.39 -2.08
C TYR A 221 5.96 0.23 -1.42
N GLY A 222 6.53 -0.98 -1.49
CA GLY A 222 5.86 -2.19 -1.05
C GLY A 222 5.80 -2.39 0.45
N LYS A 223 4.97 -3.35 0.88
CA LYS A 223 5.06 -3.95 2.22
C LYS A 223 6.20 -4.98 2.24
N ALA A 224 7.41 -4.46 2.09
CA ALA A 224 8.64 -5.24 1.95
C ALA A 224 9.71 -4.80 2.96
N LEU A 225 10.88 -5.46 2.96
CA LEU A 225 12.08 -4.91 3.58
C LEU A 225 12.39 -3.55 2.97
N ARG A 226 12.36 -2.51 3.80
CA ARG A 226 12.67 -1.15 3.38
C ARG A 226 14.17 -0.90 3.39
N THR A 227 14.85 -1.05 4.51
CA THR A 227 16.28 -0.74 4.69
C THR A 227 16.83 -1.50 5.89
N VAL A 228 18.12 -1.81 5.86
CA VAL A 228 18.89 -2.19 7.06
C VAL A 228 19.86 -1.06 7.37
N LYS A 229 19.49 -0.21 8.33
CA LYS A 229 20.31 0.95 8.73
C LYS A 229 21.59 0.47 9.41
N SER A 230 22.74 1.05 9.07
CA SER A 230 24.00 0.72 9.73
C SER A 230 24.64 1.95 10.38
N CYS A 231 25.50 1.75 11.37
CA CYS A 231 26.52 2.76 11.67
C CYS A 231 27.83 2.37 10.98
N VAL A 232 28.83 3.26 11.00
CA VAL A 232 30.11 3.03 10.33
C VAL A 232 30.99 1.94 10.97
N GLY A 233 30.55 1.33 12.07
CA GLY A 233 31.16 0.13 12.66
C GLY A 233 32.65 0.24 12.96
N THR A 234 33.32 -0.91 12.97
CA THR A 234 34.79 -1.02 13.06
C THR A 234 35.51 -0.45 11.83
N THR A 235 34.80 -0.24 10.71
CA THR A 235 35.37 0.37 9.49
C THR A 235 35.92 1.76 9.75
N TRP A 236 35.25 2.57 10.59
CA TRP A 236 35.67 3.95 10.84
C TRP A 236 35.55 4.40 12.31
N CYS A 237 34.60 3.87 13.06
CA CYS A 237 34.33 4.37 14.41
C CYS A 237 35.37 3.83 15.39
N ARG A 238 36.05 4.71 16.12
CA ARG A 238 36.96 4.33 17.21
C ARG A 238 36.31 3.56 18.37
N TYR A 239 34.98 3.51 18.40
CA TYR A 239 34.19 2.76 19.38
C TYR A 239 33.53 1.51 18.77
N GLY A 240 33.75 1.25 17.47
CA GLY A 240 33.22 0.07 16.81
C GLY A 240 33.84 -1.18 17.42
N VAL A 241 32.97 -2.12 17.79
CA VAL A 241 33.33 -3.45 18.32
C VAL A 241 33.16 -4.50 17.22
N GLY A 242 32.07 -4.42 16.46
CA GLY A 242 31.80 -5.30 15.32
C GLY A 242 31.64 -4.57 13.98
N ASP A 243 31.76 -5.33 12.89
CA ASP A 243 31.43 -4.84 11.55
C ASP A 243 29.91 -4.73 11.41
N SER A 244 29.39 -3.51 11.51
CA SER A 244 27.97 -3.24 11.28
C SER A 244 27.63 -2.99 9.83
N VAL A 245 28.57 -2.50 9.02
CA VAL A 245 28.28 -2.12 7.63
C VAL A 245 28.18 -3.38 6.79
N GLY A 246 29.20 -4.24 6.81
CA GLY A 246 29.21 -5.49 6.03
C GLY A 246 28.09 -6.44 6.46
N PHE A 247 27.75 -6.48 7.74
CA PHE A 247 26.62 -7.29 8.19
C PHE A 247 25.26 -6.69 7.79
N ALA A 248 25.07 -5.37 7.90
CA ALA A 248 23.85 -4.73 7.43
C ALA A 248 23.62 -4.94 5.92
N ILE A 249 24.68 -4.83 5.11
CA ILE A 249 24.62 -5.09 3.68
C ILE A 249 24.17 -6.53 3.44
N ARG A 250 24.80 -7.53 4.06
CA ARG A 250 24.40 -8.94 3.89
C ARG A 250 22.94 -9.20 4.27
N LEU A 251 22.43 -8.62 5.35
CA LEU A 251 21.04 -8.76 5.75
C LEU A 251 20.09 -8.05 4.78
N GLU A 252 20.48 -6.86 4.30
CA GLU A 252 19.68 -6.13 3.32
C GLU A 252 19.60 -6.87 1.98
N GLU A 253 20.72 -7.45 1.54
CA GLU A 253 20.82 -8.27 0.34
C GLU A 253 20.11 -9.63 0.50
N ARG A 254 20.10 -10.23 1.70
CA ARG A 254 19.35 -11.47 1.93
C ARG A 254 17.85 -11.23 1.87
N TYR A 255 17.35 -10.18 2.52
CA TYR A 255 15.90 -9.98 2.70
C TYR A 255 15.28 -8.99 1.70
N ARG A 256 16.03 -8.53 0.69
CA ARG A 256 15.49 -7.65 -0.37
C ARG A 256 14.37 -8.37 -1.14
N GLY A 257 13.34 -7.63 -1.52
CA GLY A 257 12.21 -8.16 -2.30
C GLY A 257 11.12 -8.85 -1.47
N ILE A 258 11.45 -9.40 -0.29
CA ILE A 258 10.49 -10.13 0.55
C ILE A 258 9.26 -9.27 0.85
N ARG A 259 8.09 -9.73 0.41
CA ARG A 259 6.79 -9.19 0.81
C ARG A 259 6.33 -9.81 2.12
N ALA A 260 5.72 -8.99 2.95
CA ALA A 260 5.30 -9.33 4.30
C ALA A 260 3.98 -8.61 4.64
N PRO A 261 3.26 -9.04 5.70
CA PRO A 261 2.00 -8.41 6.14
C PRO A 261 2.08 -6.89 6.30
N HIS A 262 3.27 -6.38 6.66
CA HIS A 262 3.59 -4.98 6.64
C HIS A 262 5.08 -4.73 6.35
N LYS A 263 5.45 -3.49 6.00
CA LYS A 263 6.84 -3.06 5.78
C LYS A 263 7.75 -3.39 6.96
N LEU A 264 8.98 -3.84 6.65
CA LEU A 264 10.02 -4.22 7.60
C LEU A 264 11.19 -3.24 7.54
N LYS A 265 11.84 -3.02 8.68
CA LYS A 265 13.09 -2.26 8.80
C LYS A 265 14.05 -3.05 9.68
N GLY A 266 15.32 -3.08 9.27
CA GLY A 266 16.42 -3.64 10.03
C GLY A 266 17.36 -2.56 10.55
N GLY A 267 18.22 -2.93 11.50
CA GLY A 267 19.34 -2.09 11.91
C GLY A 267 20.50 -2.91 12.46
N VAL A 268 21.73 -2.51 12.15
CA VAL A 268 22.95 -3.13 12.71
C VAL A 268 23.83 -2.03 13.31
N SER A 269 24.08 -2.13 14.61
CA SER A 269 24.98 -1.22 15.33
C SER A 269 26.26 -1.94 15.71
N GLY A 270 27.41 -1.34 15.39
CA GLY A 270 28.72 -1.92 15.72
C GLY A 270 29.11 -1.82 17.19
N CYS A 271 28.27 -1.23 18.05
CA CYS A 271 28.46 -1.20 19.52
C CYS A 271 27.17 -0.73 20.23
N VAL A 272 27.18 -0.78 21.56
CA VAL A 272 26.06 -0.37 22.46
C VAL A 272 25.65 1.11 22.37
N ARG A 273 26.43 1.96 21.67
CA ARG A 273 26.04 3.37 21.39
C ARG A 273 24.91 3.48 20.37
N GLU A 274 24.62 2.38 19.66
CA GLU A 274 23.34 2.17 19.00
C GLU A 274 23.01 3.19 17.90
N CYS A 275 24.01 3.75 17.19
CA CYS A 275 23.78 4.81 16.20
C CYS A 275 22.87 4.39 15.01
N ALA A 276 22.62 3.09 14.82
CA ALA A 276 21.69 2.59 13.81
C ALA A 276 20.21 2.54 14.29
N GLU A 277 19.93 2.86 15.56
CA GLU A 277 18.59 2.76 16.16
C GLU A 277 17.98 1.35 16.00
N ALA A 278 18.82 0.30 16.05
CA ALA A 278 18.48 -1.12 15.97
C ALA A 278 17.30 -1.52 16.88
N GLN A 279 17.20 -0.98 18.10
CA GLN A 279 16.11 -1.27 19.03
C GLN A 279 14.78 -0.60 18.64
N SER A 280 14.76 0.27 17.62
CA SER A 280 13.53 0.88 17.08
C SER A 280 13.01 0.20 15.81
N LYS A 281 13.65 -0.88 15.39
CA LYS A 281 13.40 -1.56 14.10
C LYS A 281 12.68 -2.89 14.31
N ASP A 282 12.09 -3.41 13.24
CA ASP A 282 11.37 -4.68 13.28
C ASP A 282 12.33 -5.84 13.62
N PHE A 283 13.61 -5.72 13.24
CA PHE A 283 14.74 -6.48 13.80
C PHE A 283 15.99 -5.59 13.92
N GLY A 284 16.83 -5.87 14.91
CA GLY A 284 18.03 -5.09 15.19
C GLY A 284 19.16 -5.92 15.77
N LEU A 285 20.40 -5.64 15.40
CA LEU A 285 21.58 -6.31 15.93
C LEU A 285 22.54 -5.29 16.53
N ILE A 286 23.08 -5.60 17.71
CA ILE A 286 24.05 -4.76 18.40
C ILE A 286 25.27 -5.61 18.73
N ALA A 287 26.42 -5.24 18.17
CA ALA A 287 27.67 -5.95 18.42
C ALA A 287 28.14 -5.79 19.87
N THR A 288 28.66 -6.88 20.41
CA THR A 288 29.34 -7.01 21.71
C THR A 288 30.72 -7.62 21.48
N GLU A 289 31.52 -7.76 22.54
CA GLU A 289 32.82 -8.45 22.45
C GLU A 289 32.68 -9.95 22.15
N ASN A 290 31.49 -10.53 22.37
CA ASN A 290 31.22 -11.96 22.23
C ASN A 290 30.35 -12.31 21.01
N GLY A 291 30.01 -11.34 20.16
CA GLY A 291 29.11 -11.55 19.02
C GLY A 291 28.07 -10.43 18.89
N TYR A 292 26.81 -10.80 18.69
CA TYR A 292 25.69 -9.87 18.52
C TYR A 292 24.54 -10.19 19.47
N ASN A 293 23.94 -9.14 20.01
CA ASN A 293 22.62 -9.19 20.62
C ASN A 293 21.57 -8.93 19.54
N LEU A 294 20.66 -9.90 19.35
CA LEU A 294 19.54 -9.81 18.43
C LEU A 294 18.31 -9.27 19.18
N TYR A 295 17.72 -8.21 18.65
CA TYR A 295 16.48 -7.59 19.12
C TYR A 295 15.39 -7.70 18.05
N ILE A 296 14.15 -7.95 18.44
CA ILE A 296 13.03 -8.08 17.49
C ILE A 296 11.78 -7.32 17.92
N CYS A 297 10.90 -7.08 16.95
CA CYS A 297 9.56 -6.51 17.13
C CYS A 297 9.55 -5.06 17.65
N GLY A 298 10.57 -4.25 17.34
CA GLY A 298 10.53 -2.81 17.56
C GLY A 298 9.78 -2.08 16.44
N ASN A 299 9.34 -0.85 16.70
CA ASN A 299 8.81 0.00 15.63
C ASN A 299 9.00 1.50 15.91
N GLY A 300 9.36 2.23 14.85
CA GLY A 300 9.00 3.63 14.72
C GLY A 300 7.57 3.79 14.21
N GLY A 301 6.87 4.85 14.63
CA GLY A 301 5.52 5.18 14.16
C GLY A 301 4.73 6.01 15.15
N ALA A 302 3.40 6.03 15.00
CA ALA A 302 2.48 6.76 15.88
C ALA A 302 2.52 6.27 17.34
N LYS A 303 2.78 4.97 17.54
CA LYS A 303 3.08 4.36 18.84
C LYS A 303 4.47 3.72 18.77
N PRO A 304 5.54 4.45 19.10
CA PRO A 304 6.88 3.89 19.14
C PRO A 304 7.00 2.79 20.21
N ARG A 305 7.69 1.70 19.88
CA ARG A 305 7.98 0.56 20.78
C ARG A 305 9.43 0.15 20.59
N HIS A 306 10.16 -0.05 21.68
CA HIS A 306 11.47 -0.70 21.62
C HIS A 306 11.31 -2.19 21.34
N ALA A 307 12.25 -2.73 20.56
CA ALA A 307 12.41 -4.16 20.31
C ALA A 307 12.83 -4.87 21.60
N ASP A 308 12.41 -6.13 21.75
CA ASP A 308 12.83 -6.95 22.89
C ASP A 308 14.14 -7.66 22.56
N LEU A 309 15.03 -7.78 23.55
CA LEU A 309 16.21 -8.63 23.44
C LEU A 309 15.77 -10.07 23.23
N PHE A 310 16.06 -10.64 22.08
CA PHE A 310 15.64 -11.98 21.70
C PHE A 310 16.65 -13.03 22.14
N ALA A 311 17.93 -12.82 21.79
CA ALA A 311 19.06 -13.66 22.14
C ALA A 311 20.36 -12.83 22.11
N SER A 312 21.38 -13.31 22.84
CA SER A 312 22.66 -12.62 23.05
C SER A 312 23.83 -13.47 22.64
N ASP A 313 24.99 -12.82 22.44
CA ASP A 313 26.29 -13.47 22.16
C ASP A 313 26.24 -14.42 20.94
N LEU A 314 25.47 -14.02 19.92
CA LEU A 314 25.30 -14.79 18.69
C LEU A 314 26.40 -14.47 17.68
N ASP A 315 26.86 -15.49 16.97
CA ASP A 315 27.56 -15.27 15.70
C ASP A 315 26.58 -14.86 14.58
N GLU A 316 27.13 -14.40 13.45
CA GLU A 316 26.32 -13.87 12.35
C GLU A 316 25.47 -14.93 11.65
N GLU A 317 25.94 -16.19 11.61
CA GLU A 317 25.22 -17.30 10.99
C GLU A 317 23.96 -17.64 11.80
N THR A 318 24.11 -17.77 13.12
CA THR A 318 23.00 -17.97 14.05
C THR A 318 22.05 -16.78 14.04
N CYS A 319 22.56 -15.54 13.94
CA CYS A 319 21.71 -14.36 13.76
C CYS A 319 20.83 -14.46 12.52
N ILE A 320 21.41 -14.86 11.38
CA ILE A 320 20.66 -15.02 10.12
C ILE A 320 19.63 -16.14 10.28
N GLN A 321 20.01 -17.28 10.84
CA GLN A 321 19.10 -18.42 11.05
C GLN A 321 17.89 -18.03 11.90
N TYR A 322 18.09 -17.35 13.03
CA TYR A 322 16.98 -16.89 13.86
C TYR A 322 16.12 -15.83 13.18
N LEU A 323 16.71 -14.96 12.36
CA LEU A 323 15.97 -13.98 11.59
C LEU A 323 15.12 -14.63 10.48
N ASP A 324 15.66 -15.60 9.75
CA ASP A 324 14.91 -16.36 8.73
C ASP A 324 13.64 -16.96 9.34
N ARG A 325 13.80 -17.70 10.45
CA ARG A 325 12.71 -18.33 11.20
C ARG A 325 11.71 -17.31 11.71
N PHE A 326 12.18 -16.24 12.37
CA PHE A 326 11.32 -15.17 12.89
C PHE A 326 10.50 -14.51 11.78
N LEU A 327 11.14 -14.11 10.69
CA LEU A 327 10.49 -13.40 9.60
C LEU A 327 9.44 -14.29 8.92
N MET A 328 9.77 -15.56 8.63
CA MET A 328 8.80 -16.47 8.03
C MET A 328 7.64 -16.81 8.96
N PHE A 329 7.90 -17.02 10.25
CA PHE A 329 6.84 -17.25 11.23
C PHE A 329 5.90 -16.05 11.34
N TYR A 330 6.44 -14.83 11.36
CA TYR A 330 5.65 -13.59 11.30
C TYR A 330 4.85 -13.46 9.99
N ILE A 331 5.47 -13.74 8.84
CA ILE A 331 4.81 -13.67 7.53
C ILE A 331 3.62 -14.63 7.44
N GLN A 332 3.77 -15.84 8.00
CA GLN A 332 2.73 -16.85 8.03
C GLN A 332 1.58 -16.47 8.99
N THR A 333 1.91 -15.97 10.18
CA THR A 333 0.93 -15.90 11.29
C THR A 333 0.32 -14.53 11.54
N ALA A 334 0.91 -13.43 11.08
CA ALA A 334 0.37 -12.10 11.33
C ALA A 334 -0.83 -11.76 10.43
N ASP A 335 -1.76 -10.96 10.95
CA ASP A 335 -2.88 -10.43 10.15
C ASP A 335 -2.39 -9.34 9.16
N LYS A 336 -3.19 -9.05 8.13
CA LYS A 336 -2.89 -8.02 7.12
C LYS A 336 -2.57 -6.68 7.77
N LEU A 337 -1.61 -5.95 7.21
CA LEU A 337 -1.20 -4.61 7.65
C LEU A 337 -0.74 -4.54 9.13
N THR A 338 -0.38 -5.65 9.75
CA THR A 338 0.09 -5.70 11.14
C THR A 338 1.61 -5.55 11.20
N ARG A 339 2.13 -4.66 12.07
CA ARG A 339 3.57 -4.56 12.35
C ARG A 339 4.03 -5.69 13.25
N THR A 340 5.30 -6.10 13.17
CA THR A 340 5.89 -7.12 14.05
C THR A 340 5.69 -6.82 15.54
N ALA A 341 5.84 -5.54 15.94
CA ALA A 341 5.52 -5.06 17.28
C ALA A 341 4.11 -5.42 17.75
N THR A 342 3.09 -5.04 16.98
CA THR A 342 1.67 -5.29 17.30
C THR A 342 1.33 -6.77 17.20
N TRP A 343 1.96 -7.49 16.27
CA TRP A 343 1.82 -8.94 16.17
C TRP A 343 2.33 -9.64 17.43
N LEU A 344 3.52 -9.26 17.92
CA LEU A 344 4.09 -9.84 19.15
C LEU A 344 3.22 -9.55 20.38
N GLU A 345 2.65 -8.33 20.49
CA GLU A 345 1.72 -7.97 21.57
C GLU A 345 0.44 -8.81 21.57
N LYS A 346 0.00 -9.27 20.39
CA LYS A 346 -1.18 -10.14 20.22
C LYS A 346 -0.85 -11.63 20.25
N LEU A 347 0.42 -12.01 20.18
CA LEU A 347 0.86 -13.39 20.20
C LEU A 347 0.73 -13.95 21.62
N GLU A 348 -0.03 -15.03 21.78
CA GLU A 348 -0.19 -15.69 23.08
C GLU A 348 1.16 -16.22 23.58
N GLY A 349 1.51 -15.91 24.85
CA GLY A 349 2.83 -16.19 25.42
C GLY A 349 3.94 -15.25 24.95
N GLY A 350 3.65 -14.30 24.04
CA GLY A 350 4.53 -13.22 23.63
C GLY A 350 5.93 -13.67 23.19
N ILE A 351 6.95 -12.95 23.66
CA ILE A 351 8.35 -13.19 23.30
C ILE A 351 8.86 -14.56 23.75
N ASP A 352 8.38 -15.07 24.88
CA ASP A 352 8.83 -16.36 25.42
C ASP A 352 8.32 -17.52 24.57
N TYR A 353 7.06 -17.46 24.14
CA TYR A 353 6.55 -18.42 23.16
C TYR A 353 7.32 -18.32 21.84
N LEU A 354 7.62 -17.12 21.38
CA LEU A 354 8.39 -16.94 20.15
C LEU A 354 9.80 -17.54 20.23
N ARG A 355 10.49 -17.44 21.39
CA ARG A 355 11.76 -18.14 21.62
C ARG A 355 11.61 -19.66 21.54
N GLN A 356 10.55 -20.21 22.15
CA GLN A 356 10.29 -21.65 22.07
C GLN A 356 10.09 -22.11 20.62
N VAL A 357 9.42 -21.33 19.77
CA VAL A 357 9.20 -21.68 18.37
C VAL A 357 10.48 -21.55 17.54
N VAL A 358 11.18 -20.42 17.65
CA VAL A 358 12.28 -20.05 16.75
C VAL A 358 13.64 -20.61 17.19
N ILE A 359 13.87 -20.77 18.50
CA ILE A 359 15.16 -21.25 19.04
C ILE A 359 15.06 -22.72 19.43
N GLU A 360 14.03 -23.08 20.22
CA GLU A 360 13.88 -24.44 20.76
C GLU A 360 13.15 -25.40 19.81
N ASP A 361 12.71 -24.91 18.64
CA ASP A 361 11.95 -25.64 17.64
C ASP A 361 10.75 -26.42 18.22
N LYS A 362 10.04 -25.81 19.18
CA LYS A 362 8.93 -26.45 19.90
C LYS A 362 7.84 -27.02 18.98
N LEU A 363 7.69 -26.47 17.78
CA LEU A 363 6.70 -26.90 16.80
C LEU A 363 7.26 -27.87 15.74
N GLY A 364 8.58 -28.07 15.66
CA GLY A 364 9.22 -28.91 14.65
C GLY A 364 9.14 -28.34 13.23
N ILE A 365 9.17 -27.02 13.07
CA ILE A 365 8.95 -26.33 11.77
C ILE A 365 10.14 -25.47 11.32
N CYS A 366 11.21 -25.39 12.12
CA CYS A 366 12.34 -24.50 11.80
C CYS A 366 12.97 -24.77 10.42
N ASP A 367 13.19 -26.04 10.08
CA ASP A 367 13.73 -26.44 8.77
C ASP A 367 12.83 -25.99 7.61
N GLU A 368 11.51 -26.04 7.79
CA GLU A 368 10.55 -25.58 6.79
C GLU A 368 10.58 -24.05 6.64
N LEU A 369 10.65 -23.32 7.76
CA LEU A 369 10.75 -21.86 7.75
C LEU A 369 12.04 -21.40 7.05
N GLU A 370 13.17 -22.06 7.32
CA GLU A 370 14.45 -21.79 6.67
C GLU A 370 14.38 -22.10 5.17
N ALA A 371 13.80 -23.25 4.78
CA ALA A 371 13.63 -23.60 3.37
C ALA A 371 12.75 -22.61 2.61
N MET A 372 11.66 -22.14 3.23
CA MET A 372 10.79 -21.11 2.64
C MET A 372 11.55 -19.79 2.45
N MET A 373 12.30 -19.34 3.47
CA MET A 373 13.12 -18.13 3.36
C MET A 373 14.17 -18.27 2.25
N GLN A 374 14.88 -19.41 2.21
CA GLN A 374 15.91 -19.65 1.22
C GLN A 374 15.33 -19.65 -0.20
N SER A 375 14.13 -20.18 -0.41
CA SER A 375 13.43 -20.08 -1.70
C SER A 375 13.19 -18.62 -2.12
N LEU A 376 12.83 -17.72 -1.19
CA LEU A 376 12.65 -16.30 -1.51
C LEU A 376 13.99 -15.61 -1.85
N VAL A 377 15.06 -15.97 -1.13
CA VAL A 377 16.42 -15.47 -1.38
C VAL A 377 16.90 -15.88 -2.77
N ASP A 378 16.75 -17.16 -3.10
CA ASP A 378 17.25 -17.76 -4.35
C ASP A 378 16.50 -17.28 -5.60
N THR A 379 15.24 -16.87 -5.44
CA THR A 379 14.37 -16.42 -6.53
C THR A 379 14.32 -14.90 -6.69
N TYR A 380 15.12 -14.15 -5.92
CA TYR A 380 15.14 -12.70 -6.01
C TYR A 380 15.53 -12.20 -7.40
N HIS A 381 14.78 -11.22 -7.88
CA HIS A 381 15.07 -10.44 -9.07
C HIS A 381 14.69 -8.97 -8.83
N CYS A 382 15.38 -8.04 -9.49
CA CYS A 382 15.08 -6.62 -9.38
C CYS A 382 13.84 -6.27 -10.22
N GLU A 383 12.73 -5.93 -9.56
CA GLU A 383 11.43 -5.63 -10.19
C GLU A 383 11.54 -4.57 -11.30
N TRP A 384 12.30 -3.50 -11.07
CA TRP A 384 12.51 -2.44 -12.08
C TRP A 384 13.37 -2.89 -13.25
N LYS A 385 14.35 -3.78 -13.02
CA LYS A 385 15.18 -4.32 -14.09
C LYS A 385 14.36 -5.18 -15.05
N GLU A 386 13.38 -5.93 -14.56
CA GLU A 386 12.48 -6.67 -15.45
C GLU A 386 11.56 -5.76 -16.26
N VAL A 387 11.03 -4.70 -15.63
CA VAL A 387 10.21 -3.70 -16.34
C VAL A 387 11.02 -3.02 -17.44
N VAL A 388 12.23 -2.55 -17.13
CA VAL A 388 13.07 -1.82 -18.09
C VAL A 388 13.50 -2.70 -19.27
N ASN A 389 13.65 -4.01 -19.06
CA ASN A 389 14.04 -4.94 -20.12
C ASN A 389 12.86 -5.54 -20.90
N ASN A 390 11.62 -5.22 -20.55
CA ASN A 390 10.42 -5.79 -21.18
C ASN A 390 9.48 -4.68 -21.71
N PRO A 391 9.38 -4.50 -23.05
CA PRO A 391 8.52 -3.49 -23.66
C PRO A 391 7.03 -3.57 -23.25
N GLU A 392 6.50 -4.79 -23.07
CA GLU A 392 5.10 -4.97 -22.65
C GLU A 392 4.90 -4.53 -21.20
N LYS A 393 5.86 -4.81 -20.31
CA LYS A 393 5.82 -4.29 -18.93
C LYS A 393 5.99 -2.77 -18.89
N LYS A 394 6.80 -2.16 -19.78
CA LYS A 394 6.92 -0.68 -19.89
C LYS A 394 5.58 -0.03 -20.26
N ARG A 395 4.77 -0.65 -21.12
CA ARG A 395 3.46 -0.10 -21.55
C ARG A 395 2.49 0.13 -20.38
N LEU A 396 2.59 -0.66 -19.31
CA LEU A 396 1.75 -0.51 -18.12
C LEU A 396 1.94 0.83 -17.39
N PHE A 397 3.00 1.57 -17.70
CA PHE A 397 3.33 2.86 -17.10
C PHE A 397 2.88 4.06 -17.95
N GLN A 398 2.25 3.84 -19.11
CA GLN A 398 1.72 4.92 -19.92
C GLN A 398 0.59 5.67 -19.19
N GLN A 399 0.49 6.98 -19.43
CA GLN A 399 -0.57 7.78 -18.84
C GLN A 399 -1.93 7.47 -19.50
N PHE A 400 -1.95 7.45 -20.83
CA PHE A 400 -3.15 7.20 -21.63
C PHE A 400 -2.91 6.05 -22.59
N VAL A 401 -3.94 5.23 -22.79
CA VAL A 401 -3.84 4.08 -23.71
C VAL A 401 -4.16 4.44 -25.16
N ASN A 402 -4.85 5.57 -25.38
CA ASN A 402 -5.33 5.97 -26.70
C ASN A 402 -4.50 7.07 -27.37
N THR A 403 -3.50 7.62 -26.67
CA THR A 403 -2.63 8.68 -27.19
C THR A 403 -1.27 8.66 -26.49
N GLY A 404 -0.23 9.11 -27.20
CA GLY A 404 1.11 9.34 -26.64
C GLY A 404 1.29 10.69 -25.95
N GLU A 405 0.23 11.51 -25.91
CA GLU A 405 0.26 12.80 -25.20
C GLU A 405 0.38 12.60 -23.68
N HIS A 406 0.89 13.62 -23.01
CA HIS A 406 0.97 13.66 -21.55
C HIS A 406 0.29 14.93 -21.03
N GLN A 407 -0.36 14.82 -19.88
CA GLN A 407 -1.08 15.93 -19.25
C GLN A 407 -0.72 15.98 -17.76
N PRO A 408 -0.13 17.08 -17.28
CA PRO A 408 0.15 17.24 -15.86
C PRO A 408 -1.12 17.09 -15.02
N SER A 409 -1.01 16.36 -13.91
CA SER A 409 -2.14 16.08 -13.03
C SER A 409 -2.23 17.06 -11.84
N ILE A 410 -1.18 17.83 -11.58
CA ILE A 410 -1.10 18.81 -10.50
C ILE A 410 -0.07 19.89 -10.81
N GLU A 411 -0.34 21.12 -10.38
CA GLU A 411 0.62 22.21 -10.50
C GLU A 411 1.78 22.05 -9.50
N LEU A 412 3.00 22.41 -9.95
CA LEU A 412 4.20 22.46 -9.13
C LEU A 412 4.62 23.91 -8.87
N ILE A 413 4.99 24.20 -7.62
CA ILE A 413 5.46 25.50 -7.17
C ILE A 413 6.86 25.44 -6.56
N PRO A 414 7.67 26.50 -6.72
CA PRO A 414 9.00 26.55 -6.13
C PRO A 414 8.93 26.72 -4.61
N GLN A 415 9.66 25.89 -3.87
CA GLN A 415 9.84 26.00 -2.44
C GLN A 415 11.24 25.54 -2.01
N ARG A 416 11.97 26.39 -1.27
CA ARG A 416 13.32 26.10 -0.76
C ARG A 416 14.31 25.63 -1.86
N GLY A 417 14.24 26.26 -3.04
CA GLY A 417 15.12 25.94 -4.17
C GLY A 417 14.80 24.64 -4.91
N GLN A 418 13.64 24.03 -4.65
CA GLN A 418 13.16 22.81 -5.32
C GLN A 418 11.68 22.98 -5.72
N GLN A 419 11.13 22.05 -6.50
CA GLN A 419 9.70 22.04 -6.87
C GLN A 419 8.89 21.16 -5.92
N ARG A 420 7.63 21.51 -5.67
CA ARG A 420 6.67 20.67 -4.94
C ARG A 420 5.26 20.87 -5.48
N PRO A 421 4.34 19.92 -5.26
CA PRO A 421 2.92 20.16 -5.53
C PRO A 421 2.38 21.37 -4.76
N VAL A 422 1.46 22.12 -5.38
CA VAL A 422 0.64 23.17 -4.73
C VAL A 422 -0.04 22.65 -3.46
N ASP A 423 -0.54 23.50 -2.56
CA ASP A 423 -1.26 23.08 -1.33
C ASP A 423 -2.71 22.65 -1.62
N TRP A 424 -3.30 21.78 -0.80
CA TRP A 424 -4.70 21.36 -1.01
C TRP A 424 -5.56 22.54 -0.61
N ALA A 425 -6.70 22.72 -1.29
CA ALA A 425 -7.72 23.61 -0.77
C ALA A 425 -8.03 23.19 0.68
N PRO A 426 -8.00 24.13 1.65
CA PRO A 426 -8.29 23.80 3.02
C PRO A 426 -9.72 23.25 3.13
N ASP A 427 -9.91 22.21 3.95
CA ASP A 427 -11.25 21.66 4.24
C ASP A 427 -12.16 22.69 4.99
N PHE A 428 -11.58 23.82 5.41
CA PHE A 428 -12.26 24.94 6.06
C PHE A 428 -12.26 26.17 5.14
N ILE A 429 -13.44 26.47 4.58
CA ILE A 429 -13.71 27.72 3.88
C ILE A 429 -14.23 28.72 4.93
N PRO A 430 -13.60 29.89 5.13
CA PRO A 430 -14.15 30.95 5.98
C PRO A 430 -15.59 31.26 5.57
N LEU A 431 -16.47 31.58 6.53
CA LEU A 431 -17.89 31.82 6.26
C LEU A 431 -18.14 32.88 5.17
N ASP A 432 -17.21 33.84 5.06
CA ASP A 432 -17.25 34.95 4.12
C ASP A 432 -16.94 34.54 2.67
N ASP A 433 -16.30 33.38 2.48
CA ASP A 433 -15.97 32.78 1.17
C ASP A 433 -16.93 31.66 0.77
N LEU A 434 -17.97 31.38 1.58
CA LEU A 434 -19.03 30.44 1.24
C LEU A 434 -19.88 31.01 0.10
N LYS A 435 -19.47 30.71 -1.14
CA LYS A 435 -20.46 30.48 -2.19
C LYS A 435 -21.21 29.19 -1.83
N PRO A 436 -22.53 29.11 -2.06
CA PRO A 436 -23.25 27.85 -1.90
C PRO A 436 -22.48 26.77 -2.66
N LEU A 437 -22.10 25.68 -1.98
CA LEU A 437 -21.70 24.47 -2.67
C LEU A 437 -22.87 24.12 -3.58
N GLU A 438 -22.65 24.20 -4.90
CA GLU A 438 -23.57 23.58 -5.84
C GLU A 438 -23.68 22.13 -5.41
N LYS A 439 -24.87 21.75 -4.95
CA LYS A 439 -25.15 20.35 -4.68
C LYS A 439 -24.97 19.67 -6.02
N THR A 440 -23.99 18.77 -6.16
CA THR A 440 -24.04 17.74 -7.19
C THR A 440 -25.20 16.81 -6.81
N ASN A 441 -26.42 17.30 -7.00
CA ASN A 441 -27.64 16.56 -6.75
C ASN A 441 -27.64 15.38 -7.73
N HIS A 442 -28.24 14.28 -7.29
CA HIS A 442 -28.67 13.18 -8.14
C HIS A 442 -29.44 13.65 -9.40
N ASP A 443 -30.00 14.87 -9.37
CA ASP A 443 -30.78 15.52 -10.42
C ASP A 443 -29.94 16.09 -11.59
N GLU A 444 -28.62 16.33 -11.43
CA GLU A 444 -27.77 16.77 -12.57
C GLU A 444 -27.54 15.65 -13.58
N ASN A 445 -27.59 14.38 -13.15
CA ASN A 445 -27.55 13.24 -14.08
C ASN A 445 -28.74 13.25 -15.05
N ASP A 446 -29.90 13.83 -14.67
CA ASP A 446 -31.10 13.87 -15.51
C ASP A 446 -31.08 15.00 -16.56
N GLU A 447 -30.49 16.17 -16.27
CA GLU A 447 -30.25 17.22 -17.28
C GLU A 447 -29.06 16.87 -18.21
N LEU A 448 -28.05 16.14 -17.73
CA LEU A 448 -26.85 15.72 -18.47
C LEU A 448 -27.06 14.49 -19.39
N ASN A 449 -28.16 13.74 -19.18
CA ASN A 449 -28.60 12.67 -20.09
C ASN A 449 -29.39 13.20 -21.30
N ALA A 450 -29.68 14.50 -21.37
CA ALA A 450 -30.45 15.12 -22.44
C ALA A 450 -29.64 15.47 -23.70
N GLU A 451 -28.32 15.64 -23.57
CA GLU A 451 -27.43 15.96 -24.70
C GLU A 451 -27.17 14.72 -25.60
N PRO A 452 -27.08 14.88 -26.93
CA PRO A 452 -26.82 13.77 -27.84
C PRO A 452 -25.44 13.16 -27.54
N ARG A 453 -25.42 11.82 -27.41
CA ARG A 453 -24.21 11.05 -27.15
C ARG A 453 -23.88 10.12 -28.32
N GLU A 454 -22.61 10.03 -28.63
CA GLU A 454 -22.09 9.17 -29.69
C GLU A 454 -21.18 8.08 -29.14
N TRP A 455 -21.05 6.99 -29.89
CA TRP A 455 -20.11 5.93 -29.56
C TRP A 455 -18.73 6.32 -30.09
N VAL A 456 -17.84 6.68 -29.17
CA VAL A 456 -16.46 7.06 -29.47
C VAL A 456 -15.56 5.85 -29.25
N ARG A 457 -14.76 5.49 -30.27
CA ARG A 457 -13.76 4.42 -30.16
C ARG A 457 -12.59 4.91 -29.30
N VAL A 458 -12.27 4.18 -28.24
CA VAL A 458 -11.21 4.56 -27.28
C VAL A 458 -10.01 3.62 -27.25
N GLY A 459 -10.09 2.47 -27.91
CA GLY A 459 -9.00 1.50 -27.98
C GLY A 459 -9.48 0.13 -28.44
N THR A 460 -8.66 -0.88 -28.18
CA THR A 460 -8.94 -2.30 -28.34
C THR A 460 -8.94 -2.99 -26.98
N VAL A 461 -9.49 -4.21 -26.89
CA VAL A 461 -9.49 -4.98 -25.63
C VAL A 461 -8.07 -5.16 -25.07
N ALA A 462 -7.07 -5.34 -25.94
CA ALA A 462 -5.66 -5.52 -25.54
C ALA A 462 -5.05 -4.30 -24.82
N ASP A 463 -5.63 -3.10 -25.00
CA ASP A 463 -5.17 -1.86 -24.37
C ASP A 463 -5.62 -1.76 -22.88
N PHE A 464 -6.55 -2.63 -22.45
CA PHE A 464 -7.13 -2.61 -21.11
C PHE A 464 -6.83 -3.93 -20.37
N PRO A 465 -5.94 -3.91 -19.37
CA PRO A 465 -5.56 -5.12 -18.65
C PRO A 465 -6.75 -5.78 -17.94
N ALA A 466 -6.77 -7.11 -17.96
CA ALA A 466 -7.78 -7.93 -17.30
C ALA A 466 -7.92 -7.60 -15.81
N ASP A 467 -9.17 -7.53 -15.35
CA ASP A 467 -9.59 -7.16 -14.00
C ASP A 467 -8.91 -5.89 -13.45
N SER A 468 -8.67 -4.92 -14.33
CA SER A 468 -8.00 -3.66 -14.02
C SER A 468 -8.59 -2.48 -14.80
N GLY A 469 -8.06 -1.29 -14.54
CA GLY A 469 -8.43 -0.06 -15.22
C GLY A 469 -7.26 0.59 -15.97
N SER A 470 -7.58 1.29 -17.06
CA SER A 470 -6.67 2.17 -17.80
C SER A 470 -7.31 3.55 -18.00
N THR A 471 -6.48 4.56 -18.28
CA THR A 471 -6.96 5.93 -18.50
C THR A 471 -7.06 6.22 -20.00
N VAL A 472 -8.15 6.85 -20.41
CA VAL A 472 -8.38 7.36 -21.77
C VAL A 472 -8.44 8.89 -21.70
N LYS A 473 -7.81 9.56 -22.66
CA LYS A 473 -7.95 11.00 -22.87
C LYS A 473 -9.04 11.29 -23.90
N TYR A 474 -9.93 12.23 -23.63
CA TYR A 474 -10.96 12.71 -24.56
C TYR A 474 -11.16 14.21 -24.35
N GLY A 475 -10.82 15.03 -25.33
CA GLY A 475 -10.63 16.48 -25.09
C GLY A 475 -9.55 16.73 -24.03
N ASN A 476 -9.88 17.53 -23.01
CA ASN A 476 -9.02 17.73 -21.83
C ASN A 476 -9.39 16.80 -20.66
N SER A 477 -10.48 16.06 -20.80
CA SER A 477 -11.01 15.14 -19.82
C SER A 477 -10.29 13.79 -19.84
N GLN A 478 -10.21 13.18 -18.65
CA GLN A 478 -9.68 11.84 -18.45
C GLN A 478 -10.79 10.91 -17.93
N ILE A 479 -10.87 9.73 -18.53
CA ILE A 479 -11.87 8.70 -18.24
C ILE A 479 -11.16 7.42 -17.81
N ALA A 480 -11.61 6.82 -16.71
CA ALA A 480 -11.19 5.49 -16.29
C ALA A 480 -12.05 4.45 -17.00
N VAL A 481 -11.42 3.48 -17.65
CA VAL A 481 -12.11 2.35 -18.30
C VAL A 481 -11.59 1.06 -17.69
N PHE A 482 -12.50 0.17 -17.32
CA PHE A 482 -12.22 -1.07 -16.60
C PHE A 482 -12.67 -2.28 -17.40
N ASN A 483 -11.77 -3.25 -17.58
CA ASN A 483 -12.04 -4.54 -18.17
C ASN A 483 -12.29 -5.56 -17.04
N PHE A 484 -13.56 -5.82 -16.69
CA PHE A 484 -13.92 -6.69 -15.57
C PHE A 484 -14.14 -8.12 -16.06
N THR A 485 -13.05 -8.75 -16.48
CA THR A 485 -13.03 -10.08 -17.09
C THR A 485 -13.68 -11.16 -16.23
N ARG A 486 -13.53 -11.12 -14.90
CA ARG A 486 -14.16 -12.09 -14.00
C ARG A 486 -15.69 -12.08 -14.06
N ARG A 487 -16.28 -10.95 -14.43
CA ARG A 487 -17.73 -10.80 -14.62
C ARG A 487 -18.15 -10.80 -16.09
N GLY A 488 -17.20 -10.73 -17.02
CA GLY A 488 -17.46 -10.57 -18.45
C GLY A 488 -18.05 -9.19 -18.78
N GLU A 489 -17.78 -8.18 -17.95
CA GLU A 489 -18.41 -6.86 -18.02
C GLU A 489 -17.37 -5.76 -18.22
N TRP A 490 -17.82 -4.62 -18.75
CA TRP A 490 -16.99 -3.44 -18.97
C TRP A 490 -17.62 -2.23 -18.32
N TYR A 491 -16.79 -1.42 -17.67
CA TYR A 491 -17.24 -0.24 -16.95
C TYR A 491 -16.37 0.96 -17.27
N ALA A 492 -16.94 2.16 -17.18
CA ALA A 492 -16.18 3.39 -17.28
C ALA A 492 -16.73 4.44 -16.32
N CYS A 493 -15.85 5.24 -15.76
CA CYS A 493 -16.21 6.40 -14.94
C CYS A 493 -15.22 7.54 -15.15
N GLN A 494 -15.51 8.72 -14.60
CA GLN A 494 -14.53 9.81 -14.60
C GLN A 494 -13.22 9.37 -13.93
N GLN A 495 -12.07 9.87 -14.41
CA GLN A 495 -10.78 9.54 -13.81
C GLN A 495 -10.55 10.23 -12.46
N MET A 496 -11.18 11.41 -12.26
CA MET A 496 -11.01 12.22 -11.07
C MET A 496 -11.80 11.66 -9.88
N CYS A 497 -11.10 11.34 -8.79
CA CYS A 497 -11.75 10.99 -7.53
C CYS A 497 -12.34 12.25 -6.87
N PRO A 498 -13.64 12.26 -6.52
CA PRO A 498 -14.34 13.46 -6.04
C PRO A 498 -13.89 13.93 -4.64
N HIS A 499 -13.17 13.10 -3.89
CA HIS A 499 -12.75 13.41 -2.52
C HIS A 499 -11.63 14.47 -2.43
N LYS A 500 -10.53 14.28 -3.16
CA LYS A 500 -9.39 15.22 -3.19
C LYS A 500 -8.99 15.60 -4.62
N GLN A 501 -9.94 15.45 -5.56
CA GLN A 501 -9.84 15.83 -6.96
C GLN A 501 -8.57 15.31 -7.67
N ALA A 502 -8.16 14.08 -7.33
CA ALA A 502 -7.00 13.44 -7.92
C ALA A 502 -7.40 12.55 -9.11
N LEU A 503 -6.70 12.67 -10.23
CA LEU A 503 -6.92 11.90 -11.47
C LEU A 503 -6.33 10.49 -11.39
N VAL A 504 -6.98 9.60 -10.63
CA VAL A 504 -6.38 8.30 -10.25
C VAL A 504 -7.32 7.10 -10.32
N LEU A 505 -8.60 7.23 -10.65
CA LEU A 505 -9.57 6.13 -10.47
C LEU A 505 -9.29 4.88 -11.32
N SER A 506 -8.72 5.01 -12.52
CA SER A 506 -8.24 3.87 -13.33
C SER A 506 -7.20 2.99 -12.61
N ARG A 507 -6.52 3.56 -11.61
CA ARG A 507 -5.50 2.88 -10.80
C ARG A 507 -6.10 2.14 -9.59
N GLY A 508 -7.41 2.27 -9.38
CA GLY A 508 -8.13 1.64 -8.28
C GLY A 508 -8.27 0.13 -8.43
N LEU A 509 -8.49 -0.55 -7.31
CA LEU A 509 -8.84 -1.96 -7.31
C LEU A 509 -10.33 -2.08 -7.62
N ILE A 510 -10.66 -2.81 -8.69
CA ILE A 510 -12.04 -3.19 -8.96
C ILE A 510 -12.41 -4.45 -8.17
N GLY A 511 -13.69 -4.68 -7.96
CA GLY A 511 -14.21 -5.81 -7.21
C GLY A 511 -15.71 -5.69 -7.06
N ASP A 512 -16.27 -6.36 -6.08
CA ASP A 512 -17.67 -6.19 -5.72
C ASP A 512 -17.86 -5.91 -4.23
N GLN A 513 -19.01 -5.30 -3.90
CA GLN A 513 -19.52 -5.18 -2.55
C GLN A 513 -20.98 -5.62 -2.57
N GLN A 514 -21.29 -6.75 -1.92
CA GLN A 514 -22.62 -7.38 -1.98
C GLN A 514 -23.09 -7.62 -3.43
N GLY A 515 -22.17 -8.00 -4.31
CA GLY A 515 -22.45 -8.23 -5.74
C GLY A 515 -22.46 -6.97 -6.61
N ILE A 516 -22.47 -5.76 -6.03
CA ILE A 516 -22.40 -4.50 -6.78
C ILE A 516 -20.95 -4.28 -7.22
N PRO A 517 -20.66 -4.17 -8.53
CA PRO A 517 -19.32 -3.93 -9.03
C PRO A 517 -18.86 -2.53 -8.63
N LYS A 518 -17.63 -2.43 -8.13
CA LYS A 518 -17.08 -1.20 -7.58
C LYS A 518 -15.63 -0.97 -7.98
N VAL A 519 -15.20 0.28 -7.86
CA VAL A 519 -13.78 0.66 -7.83
C VAL A 519 -13.44 1.31 -6.49
N ALA A 520 -12.35 0.85 -5.87
CA ALA A 520 -11.78 1.48 -4.68
C ALA A 520 -10.74 2.52 -5.08
N CYS A 521 -10.94 3.77 -4.66
CA CYS A 521 -10.00 4.85 -4.89
C CYS A 521 -8.60 4.47 -4.38
N PRO A 522 -7.55 4.58 -5.21
CA PRO A 522 -6.21 4.13 -4.84
C PRO A 522 -5.59 4.92 -3.68
N LEU A 523 -5.94 6.20 -3.54
CA LEU A 523 -5.37 7.09 -2.54
C LEU A 523 -6.08 7.03 -1.18
N HIS A 524 -7.41 6.95 -1.19
CA HIS A 524 -8.23 7.15 0.01
C HIS A 524 -9.15 5.97 0.33
N LYS A 525 -9.15 4.92 -0.49
CA LYS A 525 -9.94 3.69 -0.31
C LYS A 525 -11.47 3.85 -0.27
N LYS A 526 -11.99 5.05 -0.58
CA LYS A 526 -13.43 5.24 -0.85
C LYS A 526 -13.85 4.40 -2.06
N THR A 527 -14.99 3.75 -1.96
CA THR A 527 -15.50 2.82 -2.97
C THR A 527 -16.67 3.45 -3.72
N PHE A 528 -16.67 3.31 -5.04
CA PHE A 528 -17.71 3.85 -5.92
C PHE A 528 -18.30 2.72 -6.75
N SER A 529 -19.63 2.67 -6.84
CA SER A 529 -20.34 1.77 -7.74
C SER A 529 -19.98 2.08 -9.19
N LEU A 530 -19.60 1.05 -9.94
CA LEU A 530 -19.35 1.16 -11.37
C LEU A 530 -20.64 1.13 -12.21
N GLU A 531 -21.78 0.78 -11.61
CA GLU A 531 -23.08 0.76 -12.29
C GLU A 531 -23.75 2.13 -12.33
N ASN A 532 -23.69 2.87 -11.22
CA ASN A 532 -24.44 4.11 -11.04
C ASN A 532 -23.63 5.25 -10.40
N GLY A 533 -22.36 5.02 -10.05
CA GLY A 533 -21.47 6.06 -9.55
C GLY A 533 -21.60 6.41 -8.06
N SER A 534 -22.54 5.80 -7.32
CA SER A 534 -22.75 6.13 -5.91
C SER A 534 -21.57 5.70 -5.03
N CYS A 535 -21.29 6.47 -3.97
CA CYS A 535 -20.32 6.08 -2.95
C CYS A 535 -20.91 4.99 -2.04
N LEU A 536 -20.23 3.85 -1.95
CA LEU A 536 -20.69 2.69 -1.17
C LEU A 536 -20.25 2.74 0.30
N GLY A 537 -19.49 3.77 0.69
CA GLY A 537 -18.94 3.95 2.05
C GLY A 537 -19.83 4.71 3.03
N GLY A 538 -21.07 5.05 2.64
CA GLY A 538 -22.01 5.81 3.47
C GLY A 538 -21.83 7.34 3.43
N GLU A 539 -20.99 7.84 2.54
CA GLU A 539 -20.76 9.28 2.33
C GLU A 539 -21.48 9.75 1.07
N GLU A 540 -22.79 9.97 1.20
CA GLU A 540 -23.71 10.26 0.08
C GLU A 540 -23.36 11.51 -0.72
N GLN A 541 -22.54 12.41 -0.16
CA GLN A 541 -22.05 13.61 -0.84
C GLN A 541 -21.07 13.33 -1.98
N TYR A 542 -20.50 12.13 -2.08
CA TYR A 542 -19.55 11.78 -3.13
C TYR A 542 -20.19 10.83 -4.15
N SER A 543 -20.03 11.16 -5.42
CA SER A 543 -20.40 10.30 -6.55
C SER A 543 -19.40 10.47 -7.69
N VAL A 544 -19.40 9.53 -8.63
CA VAL A 544 -18.61 9.60 -9.86
C VAL A 544 -19.53 9.48 -11.06
N ASN A 545 -19.25 10.25 -12.11
CA ASN A 545 -19.92 10.07 -13.39
C ASN A 545 -19.53 8.72 -14.00
N VAL A 546 -20.52 7.94 -14.45
CA VAL A 546 -20.33 6.65 -15.13
C VAL A 546 -20.71 6.75 -16.60
N PHE A 547 -20.01 5.98 -17.44
CA PHE A 547 -20.20 5.98 -18.89
C PHE A 547 -20.47 4.57 -19.40
N GLN A 548 -21.34 4.46 -20.41
CA GLN A 548 -21.64 3.18 -21.03
C GLN A 548 -20.46 2.73 -21.89
N VAL A 549 -20.10 1.45 -21.76
CA VAL A 549 -19.03 0.81 -22.55
C VAL A 549 -19.65 -0.22 -23.48
N LYS A 550 -19.12 -0.32 -24.70
CA LYS A 550 -19.46 -1.37 -25.66
C LYS A 550 -18.19 -1.92 -26.29
N VAL A 551 -18.12 -3.23 -26.47
CA VAL A 551 -17.07 -3.90 -27.25
C VAL A 551 -17.71 -4.51 -28.50
N ASP A 552 -17.12 -4.31 -29.67
CA ASP A 552 -17.60 -4.91 -30.92
C ASP A 552 -16.91 -6.26 -31.24
N GLU A 553 -17.37 -6.94 -32.29
CA GLU A 553 -16.81 -8.24 -32.73
C GLU A 553 -15.34 -8.17 -33.18
N GLN A 554 -14.83 -6.96 -33.45
CA GLN A 554 -13.43 -6.70 -33.82
C GLN A 554 -12.58 -6.31 -32.60
N GLU A 555 -13.09 -6.55 -31.38
CA GLU A 555 -12.45 -6.20 -30.11
C GLU A 555 -12.17 -4.70 -29.93
N ASN A 556 -12.88 -3.84 -30.65
CA ASN A 556 -12.79 -2.40 -30.41
C ASN A 556 -13.65 -2.00 -29.20
N VAL A 557 -13.09 -1.18 -28.33
CA VAL A 557 -13.76 -0.65 -27.14
C VAL A 557 -14.29 0.76 -27.44
N TYR A 558 -15.57 0.99 -27.13
CA TYR A 558 -16.26 2.26 -27.32
C TYR A 558 -16.87 2.76 -26.02
N LEU A 559 -16.84 4.09 -25.84
CA LEU A 559 -17.56 4.79 -24.79
C LEU A 559 -18.70 5.61 -25.39
N LYS A 560 -19.85 5.67 -24.70
CA LYS A 560 -20.95 6.55 -25.08
C LYS A 560 -20.78 7.92 -24.42
N LEU A 561 -20.27 8.89 -25.17
CA LEU A 561 -19.84 10.21 -24.67
C LEU A 561 -20.57 11.35 -25.39
N PRO A 562 -20.77 12.50 -24.73
CA PRO A 562 -21.16 13.74 -25.41
C PRO A 562 -19.97 14.35 -26.19
N GLU A 563 -20.20 15.47 -26.86
CA GLU A 563 -19.12 16.25 -27.51
C GLU A 563 -18.02 16.62 -26.49
N GLU A 564 -16.75 16.66 -26.92
CA GLU A 564 -15.59 16.92 -26.05
C GLU A 564 -15.77 18.15 -25.14
N LYS A 565 -16.22 19.27 -25.70
CA LYS A 565 -16.42 20.52 -24.93
C LYS A 565 -17.48 20.38 -23.84
N VAL A 566 -18.52 19.58 -24.10
CA VAL A 566 -19.58 19.31 -23.13
C VAL A 566 -19.02 18.45 -22.01
N LEU A 567 -18.23 17.42 -22.33
CA LEU A 567 -17.62 16.58 -21.31
C LEU A 567 -16.60 17.35 -20.45
N ASP A 568 -15.77 18.19 -21.08
CA ASP A 568 -14.78 19.02 -20.39
C ASP A 568 -15.45 19.97 -19.39
N ALA A 569 -16.58 20.57 -19.76
CA ALA A 569 -17.37 21.40 -18.85
C ALA A 569 -18.00 20.56 -17.72
N LEU A 570 -18.53 19.37 -18.05
CA LEU A 570 -19.22 18.48 -17.11
C LEU A 570 -18.30 17.96 -16.01
N LEU A 571 -17.11 17.49 -16.39
CA LEU A 571 -16.18 16.92 -15.42
C LEU A 571 -15.41 18.00 -14.66
N ASN A 572 -15.46 19.25 -15.13
CA ASN A 572 -14.72 20.39 -14.59
C ASN A 572 -13.29 20.02 -14.21
N GLN A 573 -12.67 19.15 -15.03
CA GLN A 573 -11.28 18.73 -14.89
C GLN A 573 -10.41 19.83 -15.50
N VAL A 574 -10.41 21.00 -14.87
CA VAL A 574 -9.61 22.15 -15.31
C VAL A 574 -8.13 21.76 -15.34
N GLU A 575 -7.37 22.34 -16.27
CA GLU A 575 -5.91 22.29 -16.35
C GLU A 575 -5.29 22.45 -14.95
N CYS A 576 -4.68 21.38 -14.42
CA CYS A 576 -4.09 21.27 -13.08
C CYS A 576 -5.04 21.59 -11.90
N ALA A 577 -5.33 20.58 -11.07
CA ALA A 577 -5.93 20.77 -9.75
C ALA A 577 -5.02 21.69 -8.90
N GLY A 578 -5.36 22.98 -8.81
CA GLY A 578 -4.51 23.99 -8.15
C GLY A 578 -4.79 25.45 -8.50
N ALA A 579 -5.45 25.74 -9.63
CA ALA A 579 -5.73 27.11 -10.04
C ALA A 579 -6.94 27.72 -9.30
N HIS A 580 -6.82 27.99 -7.99
CA HIS A 580 -7.67 28.94 -7.25
C HIS A 580 -6.85 29.75 -6.25
#